data_AF-A0A918H159-F1
#
_entry.id   AF-A0A918H159-F1
#
_cell.length_a   1.000
_cell.length_b   1.000
_cell.length_c   1.000
_cell.angle_alpha   90.00
_cell.angle_beta   90.00
_cell.angle_gamma   90.00
#
_symmetry.space_group_name_H-M   'P 1'
#
loop_
_entity.id
_entity.type
_entity.pdbx_description
1 polymer ?
#
loop_
_entity_poly.entity_id
_entity_poly.type
_entity_poly.pdbx_seq_one_letter_code
_entity_poly.pdbx_strand_id
1 'polypeptide(L)'
;MTTTKRTPPLKDLGHVPWPEIRDSTGSAADIPALLTAVARGDADTAESALGQLRRRICQYGFVVDQATAATVPFLWELVRIPQVTCRAGILRLLKSIADARQWEDTAVAYPKLLRHPDNHVAWEREARRAVHAQRGVLRDLLDERDTDIVRASTELADTLSD
;
A
#
# COMPACT_ATOMS: atom_id res chain seq x y z
N MET A 1 -33.10 5.47 -8.01
CA MET A 1 -31.75 6.08 -7.99
C MET A 1 -31.32 6.24 -6.54
N THR A 2 -30.67 5.23 -5.96
CA THR A 2 -30.12 5.33 -4.61
C THR A 2 -28.86 6.19 -4.66
N THR A 3 -28.91 7.37 -4.06
CA THR A 3 -27.74 8.20 -3.82
C THR A 3 -26.85 7.51 -2.79
N THR A 4 -25.88 6.72 -3.26
CA THR A 4 -24.83 6.17 -2.42
C THR A 4 -24.11 7.34 -1.76
N LYS A 5 -24.25 7.47 -0.44
CA LYS A 5 -23.54 8.48 0.37
C LYS A 5 -22.04 8.37 0.05
N ARG A 6 -21.47 9.35 -0.65
CA ARG A 6 -20.01 9.42 -0.87
C ARG A 6 -19.35 9.62 0.48
N THR A 7 -18.78 8.54 1.01
CA THR A 7 -17.79 8.62 2.08
C THR A 7 -16.59 9.38 1.51
N PRO A 8 -16.19 10.54 2.08
CA PRO A 8 -14.95 11.20 1.67
C PRO A 8 -13.77 10.23 1.84
N PRO A 9 -12.82 10.21 0.88
CA PRO A 9 -11.63 9.38 1.00
C PRO A 9 -10.86 9.65 2.29
N LEU A 10 -10.21 8.61 2.83
CA LEU A 10 -9.19 8.70 3.88
C LEU A 10 -9.73 9.21 5.23
N LYS A 11 -10.97 8.86 5.60
CA LYS A 11 -11.57 9.31 6.88
C LYS A 11 -10.76 8.94 8.11
N ASP A 12 -10.19 7.74 8.10
CA ASP A 12 -9.47 7.19 9.25
C ASP A 12 -7.98 7.58 9.28
N LEU A 13 -7.54 8.46 8.39
CA LEU A 13 -6.14 8.87 8.29
C LEU A 13 -5.63 9.51 9.58
N GLY A 14 -6.50 10.23 10.30
CA GLY A 14 -6.17 10.85 11.59
C GLY A 14 -6.19 9.88 12.80
N HIS A 15 -6.67 8.65 12.61
CA HIS A 15 -6.71 7.65 13.70
C HIS A 15 -5.40 6.85 13.82
N VAL A 16 -4.53 6.91 12.81
CA VAL A 16 -3.21 6.28 12.85
C VAL A 16 -2.22 7.25 13.50
N PRO A 17 -1.43 6.83 14.50
CA PRO A 17 -0.42 7.68 15.14
C PRO A 17 0.84 7.81 14.27
N TRP A 18 0.73 8.42 13.09
CA TRP A 18 1.81 8.54 12.11
C TRP A 18 3.14 9.07 12.67
N PRO A 19 3.17 10.07 13.57
CA PRO A 19 4.43 10.55 14.15
C PRO A 19 5.14 9.51 15.02
N GLU A 20 4.41 8.55 15.57
CA GLU A 20 4.91 7.54 16.51
C GLU A 20 5.41 6.27 15.81
N ILE A 21 5.02 6.04 14.56
CA ILE A 21 5.45 4.89 13.76
C ILE A 21 6.52 5.28 12.74
N ARG A 22 7.32 4.30 12.35
CA ARG A 22 8.48 4.51 11.48
C ARG A 22 8.23 4.15 10.01
N ASP A 23 8.86 4.92 9.14
CA ASP A 23 9.07 4.64 7.72
C ASP A 23 10.59 4.68 7.40
N SER A 24 10.97 4.51 6.14
CA SER A 24 12.39 4.49 5.73
C SER A 24 13.15 5.80 5.98
N THR A 25 12.45 6.89 6.31
CA THR A 25 13.01 8.20 6.65
C THR A 25 13.00 8.51 8.15
N GLY A 26 12.49 7.59 8.97
CA GLY A 26 12.45 7.72 10.42
C GLY A 26 11.03 7.87 10.97
N SER A 27 10.37 9.00 10.73
CA SER A 27 8.99 9.24 11.17
C SER A 27 8.02 9.23 9.99
N ALA A 28 6.88 8.57 10.16
CA ALA A 28 5.86 8.45 9.11
C ALA A 28 4.90 9.66 9.03
N ALA A 29 5.20 10.77 9.72
CA ALA A 29 4.34 11.95 9.80
C ALA A 29 3.95 12.57 8.46
N ASP A 30 4.74 12.36 7.41
CA ASP A 30 4.47 12.92 6.07
C ASP A 30 3.54 12.05 5.20
N ILE A 31 3.32 10.79 5.59
CA ILE A 31 2.48 9.85 4.80
C ILE A 31 1.06 10.37 4.58
N PRO A 32 0.37 10.97 5.58
CA PRO A 32 -0.96 11.55 5.37
C PRO A 32 -1.02 12.59 4.25
N ALA A 33 0.00 13.45 4.15
CA ALA A 33 0.07 14.46 3.11
C ALA A 33 0.24 13.82 1.73
N LEU A 34 1.09 12.79 1.63
CA LEU A 34 1.29 12.04 0.39
C LEU A 34 0.01 11.30 -0.05
N LEU A 35 -0.68 10.62 0.86
CA LEU A 35 -1.96 9.95 0.55
C LEU A 35 -3.04 10.97 0.10
N THR A 36 -3.07 12.15 0.73
CA THR A 36 -3.98 13.23 0.32
C THR A 36 -3.64 13.77 -1.06
N ALA A 37 -2.35 13.92 -1.39
CA ALA A 37 -1.90 14.35 -2.71
C ALA A 37 -2.21 13.31 -3.79
N VAL A 38 -2.06 12.02 -3.51
CA VAL A 38 -2.52 10.93 -4.39
C VAL A 38 -4.03 11.01 -4.62
N ALA A 39 -4.81 11.31 -3.58
CA ALA A 39 -6.27 11.34 -3.65
C ALA A 39 -6.85 12.55 -4.42
N ARG A 40 -6.16 13.70 -4.38
CA ARG A 40 -6.71 15.00 -4.80
C ARG A 40 -5.88 15.75 -5.84
N GLY A 41 -4.64 15.32 -6.08
CA GLY A 41 -3.76 15.93 -7.06
C GLY A 41 -4.22 15.68 -8.49
N ASP A 42 -3.68 16.47 -9.42
CA ASP A 42 -3.69 16.12 -10.84
C ASP A 42 -2.81 14.88 -11.11
N ALA A 43 -2.79 14.41 -12.37
CA ALA A 43 -2.06 13.21 -12.75
C ALA A 43 -0.58 13.25 -12.33
N ASP A 44 0.11 14.35 -12.59
CA ASP A 44 1.54 14.49 -12.29
C ASP A 44 1.80 14.58 -10.78
N THR A 45 0.97 15.32 -10.05
CA THR A 45 1.06 15.44 -8.59
C THR A 45 0.79 14.08 -7.92
N ALA A 46 -0.23 13.37 -8.38
CA ALA A 46 -0.62 12.08 -7.82
C ALA A 46 0.46 11.00 -8.08
N GLU A 47 1.03 10.96 -9.28
CA GLU A 47 2.14 10.05 -9.61
C GLU A 47 3.41 10.39 -8.83
N SER A 48 3.76 11.67 -8.71
CA SER A 48 4.91 12.11 -7.91
C SER A 48 4.74 11.76 -6.43
N ALA A 49 3.55 11.98 -5.87
CA ALA A 49 3.21 11.64 -4.49
C ALA A 49 3.25 10.12 -4.27
N LEU A 50 2.71 9.33 -5.19
CA LEU A 50 2.77 7.87 -5.13
C LEU A 50 4.21 7.36 -5.20
N GLY A 51 5.03 7.94 -6.07
CA GLY A 51 6.46 7.63 -6.18
C GLY A 51 7.24 7.95 -4.89
N GLN A 52 6.91 9.05 -4.23
CA GLN A 52 7.45 9.41 -2.91
C GLN A 52 6.99 8.43 -1.83
N LEU A 53 5.70 8.11 -1.81
CA LEU A 53 5.12 7.16 -0.86
C LEU A 53 5.79 5.79 -0.98
N ARG A 54 5.96 5.28 -2.21
CA ARG A 54 6.67 4.02 -2.47
C ARG A 54 8.08 4.02 -1.88
N ARG A 55 8.84 5.12 -2.00
CA ARG A 55 10.19 5.20 -1.43
C ARG A 55 10.20 5.16 0.10
N ARG A 56 9.11 5.57 0.74
CA ARG A 56 8.96 5.56 2.21
C ARG A 56 8.55 4.20 2.77
N ILE A 57 7.66 3.49 2.07
CA ILE A 57 6.99 2.29 2.63
C ILE A 57 7.31 0.98 1.90
N CYS A 58 7.97 1.04 0.74
CA CYS A 58 8.32 -0.13 -0.08
C CYS A 58 9.53 0.20 -0.98
N GLN A 59 10.60 0.72 -0.37
CA GLN A 59 11.81 1.07 -1.11
C GLN A 59 12.38 -0.22 -1.74
N TYR A 60 12.77 -0.13 -3.02
CA TYR A 60 13.28 -1.25 -3.82
C TYR A 60 12.33 -2.47 -3.96
N GLY A 61 11.06 -2.33 -3.58
CA GLY A 61 10.09 -3.43 -3.66
C GLY A 61 10.12 -4.39 -2.47
N PHE A 62 10.80 -4.05 -1.37
CA PHE A 62 10.85 -4.92 -0.18
C PHE A 62 11.10 -4.25 1.17
N VAL A 63 11.48 -2.97 1.21
CA VAL A 63 11.67 -2.31 2.51
C VAL A 63 10.32 -2.07 3.14
N VAL A 64 10.00 -2.87 4.15
CA VAL A 64 8.74 -2.81 4.90
C VAL A 64 9.03 -2.35 6.32
N ASP A 65 8.50 -1.18 6.67
CA ASP A 65 8.57 -0.61 8.01
C ASP A 65 7.16 -0.61 8.65
N GLN A 66 7.07 -0.19 9.92
CA GLN A 66 5.80 -0.12 10.66
C GLN A 66 4.69 0.58 9.87
N ALA A 67 5.03 1.67 9.18
CA ALA A 67 4.07 2.47 8.43
C ALA A 67 3.49 1.77 7.20
N THR A 68 4.14 0.74 6.65
CA THR A 68 3.67 0.08 5.43
C THR A 68 2.34 -0.61 5.67
N ALA A 69 2.23 -1.43 6.72
CA ALA A 69 0.98 -2.12 7.06
C ALA A 69 -0.15 -1.13 7.35
N ALA A 70 0.15 -0.02 8.06
CA ALA A 70 -0.82 1.03 8.34
C ALA A 70 -1.29 1.79 7.08
N THR A 71 -0.45 1.84 6.03
CA THR A 71 -0.77 2.54 4.78
C THR A 71 -1.66 1.72 3.84
N VAL A 72 -1.53 0.38 3.85
CA VAL A 72 -2.23 -0.52 2.91
C VAL A 72 -3.75 -0.34 2.86
N PRO A 73 -4.49 -0.20 3.98
CA PRO A 73 -5.93 0.02 3.93
C PRO A 73 -6.33 1.26 3.12
N PHE A 74 -5.54 2.33 3.21
CA PHE A 74 -5.76 3.57 2.47
C PHE A 74 -5.43 3.41 0.99
N LEU A 75 -4.40 2.64 0.64
CA LEU A 75 -4.13 2.32 -0.77
C LEU A 75 -5.33 1.62 -1.40
N TRP A 76 -5.91 0.61 -0.74
CA TRP A 76 -7.13 -0.06 -1.21
C TRP A 76 -8.32 0.88 -1.34
N GLU A 77 -8.50 1.80 -0.39
CA GLU A 77 -9.55 2.83 -0.49
C GLU A 77 -9.36 3.68 -1.75
N LEU A 78 -8.14 4.14 -2.04
CA LEU A 78 -7.82 4.97 -3.20
C LEU A 78 -8.03 4.23 -4.54
N VAL A 79 -7.72 2.93 -4.63
CA VAL A 79 -7.97 2.17 -5.88
C VAL A 79 -9.47 2.06 -6.20
N ARG A 80 -10.36 2.23 -5.23
CA ARG A 80 -11.82 2.17 -5.44
C ARG A 80 -12.41 3.49 -5.92
N ILE A 81 -11.62 4.55 -6.00
CA ILE A 81 -12.09 5.90 -6.32
C ILE A 81 -11.75 6.20 -7.78
N PRO A 82 -12.74 6.26 -8.68
CA PRO A 82 -12.49 6.48 -10.11
C PRO A 82 -11.82 7.81 -10.45
N GLN A 83 -11.86 8.79 -9.54
CA GLN A 83 -11.21 10.09 -9.71
C GLN A 83 -9.70 10.06 -9.45
N VAL A 84 -9.19 9.02 -8.77
CA VAL A 84 -7.74 8.85 -8.57
C VAL A 84 -7.13 8.46 -9.91
N THR A 85 -6.17 9.23 -10.37
CA THR A 85 -5.57 9.08 -11.71
C THR A 85 -4.53 7.96 -11.76
N CYS A 86 -3.81 7.70 -10.67
CA CYS A 86 -2.71 6.73 -10.60
C CYS A 86 -3.11 5.35 -10.05
N ARG A 87 -4.37 4.92 -10.23
CA ARG A 87 -4.90 3.65 -9.68
C ARG A 87 -4.07 2.41 -10.06
N ALA A 88 -3.65 2.32 -11.32
CA ALA A 88 -2.77 1.23 -11.78
C ALA A 88 -1.38 1.27 -11.11
N GLY A 89 -0.88 2.46 -10.75
CA GLY A 89 0.33 2.61 -9.95
C GLY A 89 0.14 2.10 -8.52
N ILE A 90 -0.99 2.40 -7.89
CA ILE A 90 -1.31 1.92 -6.54
C ILE A 90 -1.40 0.40 -6.50
N LEU A 91 -2.02 -0.23 -7.51
CA LEU A 91 -2.08 -1.69 -7.64
C LEU A 91 -0.69 -2.33 -7.74
N ARG A 92 0.21 -1.74 -8.53
CA ARG A 92 1.61 -2.19 -8.61
C ARG A 92 2.36 -2.04 -7.28
N LEU A 93 2.05 -1.00 -6.49
CA LEU A 93 2.61 -0.83 -5.15
C LEU A 93 2.08 -1.90 -4.18
N LEU A 94 0.78 -2.18 -4.19
CA LEU A 94 0.17 -3.26 -3.40
C LEU A 94 0.80 -4.61 -3.76
N LYS A 95 1.04 -4.88 -5.05
CA LYS A 95 1.76 -6.07 -5.51
C LYS A 95 3.18 -6.14 -4.95
N SER A 96 3.95 -5.06 -5.05
CA SER A 96 5.30 -5.00 -4.48
C SER A 96 5.31 -5.29 -2.98
N ILE A 97 4.30 -4.82 -2.24
CA ILE A 97 4.15 -5.10 -0.81
C ILE A 97 3.79 -6.58 -0.57
N ALA A 98 2.93 -7.18 -1.41
CA ALA A 98 2.57 -8.59 -1.33
C ALA A 98 3.76 -9.52 -1.60
N ASP A 99 4.61 -9.15 -2.57
CA ASP A 99 5.80 -9.90 -3.00
C ASP A 99 6.98 -9.79 -2.01
N ALA A 100 7.04 -8.73 -1.19
CA ALA A 100 8.15 -8.51 -0.28
C ALA A 100 8.30 -9.71 0.67
N ARG A 101 9.41 -10.46 0.63
CA ARG A 101 9.75 -11.65 1.45
C ARG A 101 11.18 -11.62 1.98
N GLN A 102 11.93 -10.57 1.65
CA GLN A 102 13.37 -10.47 1.83
C GLN A 102 13.77 -10.56 3.30
N TRP A 103 13.00 -10.00 4.22
CA TRP A 103 13.28 -10.10 5.65
C TRP A 103 13.02 -11.52 6.16
N GLU A 104 11.93 -12.16 5.73
CA GLU A 104 11.67 -13.57 6.05
C GLU A 104 12.76 -14.49 5.52
N ASP A 105 13.10 -14.37 4.22
CA ASP A 105 14.10 -15.21 3.57
C ASP A 105 15.48 -15.03 4.22
N THR A 106 15.85 -13.78 4.53
CA THR A 106 17.11 -13.50 5.23
C THR A 106 17.09 -14.08 6.64
N ALA A 107 15.96 -14.07 7.34
CA ALA A 107 15.84 -14.65 8.67
C ALA A 107 15.99 -16.19 8.69
N VAL A 108 15.71 -16.88 7.57
CA VAL A 108 16.01 -18.33 7.43
C VAL A 108 17.53 -18.56 7.46
N ALA A 109 18.30 -17.75 6.72
CA ALA A 109 19.75 -17.83 6.70
C ALA A 109 20.41 -17.26 7.98
N TYR A 110 19.79 -16.25 8.59
CA TYR A 110 20.30 -15.53 9.75
C TYR A 110 19.23 -15.39 10.85
N PRO A 111 18.96 -16.46 11.63
CA PRO A 111 17.89 -16.48 12.63
C PRO A 111 17.99 -15.42 13.73
N LYS A 112 19.17 -14.81 13.92
CA LYS A 112 19.38 -13.70 14.87
C LYS A 112 18.53 -12.47 14.52
N LEU A 113 18.14 -12.28 13.27
CA LEU A 113 17.25 -11.18 12.85
C LEU A 113 15.88 -11.24 13.52
N LEU A 114 15.41 -12.44 13.91
CA LEU A 114 14.16 -12.61 14.64
C LEU A 114 14.20 -12.00 16.07
N ARG A 115 15.40 -11.66 16.56
CA ARG A 115 15.61 -11.06 17.88
C ARG A 115 16.09 -9.60 17.78
N HIS A 116 16.12 -9.05 16.56
CA HIS A 116 16.50 -7.66 16.37
C HIS A 116 15.45 -6.74 17.01
N PRO A 117 15.83 -5.61 17.64
CA PRO A 117 14.88 -4.67 18.23
C PRO A 117 13.85 -4.17 17.21
N ASP A 118 14.30 -3.94 15.98
CA ASP A 118 13.43 -3.64 14.85
C ASP A 118 12.89 -4.94 14.25
N ASN A 119 11.57 -5.10 14.36
CA ASN A 119 10.87 -6.35 14.02
C ASN A 119 10.49 -6.41 12.53
N HIS A 120 11.46 -6.22 11.64
CA HIS A 120 11.24 -6.12 10.20
C HIS A 120 10.49 -7.33 9.62
N VAL A 121 10.77 -8.54 10.12
CA VAL A 121 10.06 -9.76 9.71
C VAL A 121 8.57 -9.70 10.06
N ALA A 122 8.22 -9.18 11.25
CA ALA A 122 6.82 -9.01 11.61
C ALA A 122 6.15 -7.90 10.78
N TRP A 123 6.82 -6.77 10.56
CA TRP A 123 6.27 -5.68 9.74
C TRP A 123 6.03 -6.13 8.30
N GLU A 124 6.95 -6.90 7.72
CA GLU A 124 6.80 -7.51 6.40
C GLU A 124 5.57 -8.44 6.35
N ARG A 125 5.40 -9.30 7.37
CA ARG A 125 4.21 -10.17 7.50
C ARG A 125 2.92 -9.40 7.66
N GLU A 126 2.91 -8.36 8.49
CA GLU A 126 1.73 -7.53 8.73
C GLU A 126 1.31 -6.77 7.47
N ALA A 127 2.27 -6.23 6.72
CA ALA A 127 1.98 -5.53 5.48
C ALA A 127 1.35 -6.47 4.43
N ARG A 128 1.93 -7.65 4.20
CA ARG A 128 1.31 -8.65 3.32
C ARG A 128 -0.07 -9.05 3.79
N ARG A 129 -0.25 -9.34 5.08
CA ARG A 129 -1.56 -9.68 5.66
C ARG A 129 -2.58 -8.57 5.39
N ALA A 130 -2.18 -7.30 5.53
CA ALA A 130 -3.04 -6.16 5.23
C ALA A 130 -3.45 -6.13 3.74
N VAL A 131 -2.56 -6.51 2.82
CA VAL A 131 -2.90 -6.61 1.39
C VAL A 131 -3.90 -7.74 1.16
N HIS A 132 -3.64 -8.95 1.67
CA HIS A 132 -4.53 -10.11 1.52
C HIS A 132 -5.92 -9.90 2.15
N ALA A 133 -6.01 -9.10 3.23
CA ALA A 133 -7.25 -8.85 3.94
C ALA A 133 -8.32 -8.17 3.07
N GLN A 134 -7.92 -7.37 2.08
CA GLN A 134 -8.84 -6.64 1.21
C GLN A 134 -8.83 -7.12 -0.25
N ARG A 135 -8.24 -8.29 -0.54
CA ARG A 135 -8.15 -8.86 -1.89
C ARG A 135 -9.50 -8.98 -2.63
N GLY A 136 -10.62 -9.01 -1.91
CA GLY A 136 -11.97 -9.02 -2.48
C GLY A 136 -12.27 -7.80 -3.37
N VAL A 137 -11.57 -6.68 -3.18
CA VAL A 137 -11.66 -5.47 -4.01
C VAL A 137 -11.25 -5.74 -5.47
N LEU A 138 -10.37 -6.72 -5.72
CA LEU A 138 -9.90 -7.06 -7.06
C LEU A 138 -11.01 -7.51 -8.00
N ARG A 139 -12.09 -8.10 -7.47
CA ARG A 139 -13.23 -8.55 -8.30
C ARG A 139 -13.82 -7.39 -9.10
N ASP A 140 -14.07 -6.27 -8.42
CA ASP A 140 -14.64 -5.08 -9.06
C ASP A 140 -13.63 -4.43 -10.04
N LEU A 141 -12.33 -4.54 -9.75
CA LEU A 141 -11.28 -3.92 -10.57
C LEU A 141 -10.94 -4.72 -11.84
N LEU A 142 -11.20 -6.03 -11.84
CA LEU A 142 -11.03 -6.88 -13.02
C LEU A 142 -12.11 -6.62 -14.08
N ASP A 143 -13.26 -6.06 -13.68
CA ASP A 143 -14.36 -5.68 -14.58
C ASP A 143 -14.25 -4.22 -15.10
N GLU A 144 -13.16 -3.51 -14.77
CA GLU A 144 -12.92 -2.15 -15.23
C GLU A 144 -12.66 -2.08 -16.75
N ARG A 145 -12.98 -0.93 -17.35
CA ARG A 145 -12.72 -0.69 -18.78
C ARG A 145 -11.26 -0.32 -19.06
N ASP A 146 -10.57 0.18 -18.06
CA ASP A 146 -9.17 0.58 -18.16
C ASP A 146 -8.27 -0.65 -18.18
N THR A 147 -7.62 -0.90 -19.31
CA THR A 147 -6.77 -2.08 -19.52
C THR A 147 -5.55 -2.11 -18.61
N ASP A 148 -5.03 -0.95 -18.19
CA ASP A 148 -3.91 -0.91 -17.24
C ASP A 148 -4.35 -1.27 -15.83
N ILE A 149 -5.57 -0.89 -15.43
CA ILE A 149 -6.15 -1.31 -14.15
C ILE A 149 -6.42 -2.82 -14.16
N VAL A 150 -7.00 -3.35 -15.23
CA VAL A 150 -7.28 -4.80 -15.35
C VAL A 150 -5.98 -5.61 -15.31
N ARG A 151 -4.96 -5.18 -16.05
CA ARG A 151 -3.64 -5.83 -16.06
C ARG A 151 -2.99 -5.81 -14.67
N ALA A 152 -2.89 -4.65 -14.04
CA ALA A 152 -2.30 -4.54 -12.70
C ALA A 152 -3.09 -5.32 -11.63
N SER A 153 -4.42 -5.41 -11.78
CA SER A 153 -5.29 -6.20 -10.89
C SER A 153 -5.08 -7.69 -11.08
N THR A 154 -4.88 -8.15 -12.32
CA THR A 154 -4.57 -9.55 -12.63
C THR A 154 -3.23 -9.96 -12.04
N GLU A 155 -2.18 -9.16 -12.27
CA GLU A 155 -0.84 -9.40 -11.71
C GLU A 155 -0.86 -9.46 -10.17
N LEU A 156 -1.66 -8.60 -9.53
CA LEU A 156 -1.85 -8.63 -8.08
C LEU A 156 -2.67 -9.86 -7.63
N ALA A 157 -3.71 -10.25 -8.36
CA ALA A 157 -4.52 -11.43 -8.04
C ALA A 157 -3.69 -12.72 -8.07
N ASP A 158 -2.82 -12.85 -9.07
CA ASP A 158 -1.89 -13.97 -9.20
C ASP A 158 -0.96 -14.03 -7.97
N THR A 159 -0.36 -12.89 -7.62
CA THR A 159 0.53 -12.76 -6.45
C THR A 159 -0.16 -13.13 -5.13
N LEU A 160 -1.47 -12.86 -5.00
CA LEU A 160 -2.23 -13.14 -3.77
C LEU A 160 -2.79 -14.56 -3.71
N SER A 161 -2.62 -15.35 -4.77
CA SER A 161 -3.05 -16.74 -4.86
C SER A 161 -1.96 -17.75 -4.49
N ASP A 162 -0.69 -17.30 -4.48
CA ASP A 162 0.50 -18.04 -4.01
C ASP A 162 0.62 -18.04 -2.47
#